data_AF-A0A1I5ZXE4-F1
#
_entry.id   AF-A0A1I5ZXE4-F1
#
_cell.length_a   1.000
_cell.length_b   1.000
_cell.length_c   1.000
_cell.angle_alpha   90.00
_cell.angle_beta   90.00
_cell.angle_gamma   90.00
#
_symmetry.space_group_name_H-M   'P 1'
#
loop_
_entity.id
_entity.type
_entity.pdbx_description
1 polymer ?
#
loop_
_entity_poly.entity_id
_entity_poly.type
_entity_poly.pdbx_seq_one_letter_code
_entity_poly.pdbx_strand_id
1 'polypeptide(L)' 'MAMLLQLVQLRKEKLIEILIRNGIYKTSDQKHLYDAPLQELEKEYIKILNGKNF' A
#
# COMPACT_ATOMS: atom_id res chain seq x y z
N MET A 1 21.24 4.99 -11.05
CA MET A 1 20.73 4.60 -9.71
C MET A 1 19.42 5.30 -9.30
N ALA A 2 18.85 6.21 -10.12
CA ALA A 2 17.60 6.93 -9.79
C ALA A 2 16.31 6.21 -10.27
N MET A 3 16.36 5.45 -11.37
CA MET A 3 15.18 4.79 -11.95
C MET A 3 14.52 3.78 -11.01
N LEU A 4 15.30 3.00 -10.25
CA LEU A 4 14.74 2.00 -9.32
C LEU A 4 13.97 2.67 -8.18
N LEU A 5 14.47 3.79 -7.66
CA LEU A 5 13.78 4.55 -6.62
C LEU A 5 12.47 5.14 -7.14
N GLN A 6 12.47 5.68 -8.37
CA GLN A 6 11.25 6.19 -9.01
C GLN A 6 10.22 5.08 -9.23
N LEU A 7 10.64 3.89 -9.68
CA LEU A 7 9.75 2.76 -9.88
C LEU A 7 9.12 2.30 -8.56
N VAL A 8 9.91 2.28 -7.49
CA VAL A 8 9.44 1.96 -6.14
C VAL A 8 8.41 2.98 -5.67
N GLN A 9 8.66 4.28 -5.85
CA GLN A 9 7.72 5.33 -5.46
C GLN A 9 6.40 5.25 -6.24
N LEU A 10 6.47 5.08 -7.56
CA LEU A 10 5.28 4.92 -8.42
C LEU A 10 4.42 3.73 -7.97
N ARG A 11 5.07 2.60 -7.65
CA ARG A 11 4.36 1.41 -7.16
C ARG A 11 3.73 1.66 -5.79
N LYS A 12 4.42 2.43 -4.93
CA LYS A 12 3.95 2.83 -3.60
C LYS A 12 2.69 3.69 -3.72
N GLU A 13 2.73 4.74 -4.53
CA GLU A 13 1.61 5.65 -4.78
C GLU A 13 0.39 4.89 -5.31
N LYS A 14 0.61 4.00 -6.30
CA LYS A 14 -0.47 3.16 -6.86
C LYS A 14 -1.13 2.26 -5.81
N LEU A 15 -0.35 1.65 -4.92
CA LEU A 15 -0.90 0.83 -3.83
C LEU A 15 -1.68 1.68 -2.84
N ILE A 16 -1.16 2.86 -2.46
CA ILE A 16 -1.86 3.78 -1.55
C ILE A 16 -3.21 4.19 -2.13
N GLU A 17 -3.27 4.58 -3.41
CA GLU A 17 -4.53 4.92 -4.08
C GLU A 17 -5.53 3.76 -4.07
N ILE A 18 -5.09 2.53 -4.35
CA ILE A 18 -5.96 1.36 -4.32
C ILE A 18 -6.49 1.11 -2.91
N LEU A 19 -5.63 1.17 -1.90
CA LEU A 19 -6.01 0.97 -0.50
C LEU A 19 -7.04 2.02 -0.06
N ILE A 20 -6.79 3.29 -0.37
CA ILE A 20 -7.72 4.39 -0.07
C ILE A 20 -9.07 4.19 -0.77
N ARG A 21 -9.07 3.78 -2.05
CA ARG A 21 -10.31 3.47 -2.79
C ARG A 21 -11.12 2.33 -2.18
N ASN A 22 -10.46 1.41 -1.47
CA ASN A 22 -11.11 0.32 -0.73
C ASN A 22 -11.46 0.70 0.72
N GLY A 23 -11.33 1.97 1.10
CA GLY A 23 -11.64 2.46 2.45
C GLY A 23 -10.57 2.16 3.51
N ILE A 24 -9.38 1.72 3.08
CA ILE A 24 -8.24 1.47 3.97
C ILE A 24 -7.37 2.72 4.00
N TYR A 25 -7.25 3.33 5.17
CA TYR A 25 -6.48 4.58 5.36
C TYR A 25 -5.23 4.39 6.25
N LYS A 26 -5.12 3.21 6.87
CA LYS A 26 -4.02 2.83 7.75
C LYS A 26 -3.68 1.37 7.49
N THR A 27 -2.42 1.02 7.67
CA THR A 27 -2.03 -0.38 7.69
C THR A 27 -2.55 -1.04 8.97
N SER A 28 -2.57 -2.37 8.98
CA SER A 28 -2.90 -3.16 10.17
C SER A 28 -2.08 -2.81 11.42
N ASP A 29 -0.89 -2.21 11.26
CA ASP A 29 -0.02 -1.70 12.34
C ASP A 29 -0.38 -0.27 12.80
N GLN A 30 -1.55 0.24 12.40
CA GLN A 30 -2.04 1.62 12.63
C GLN A 30 -1.19 2.75 12.05
N LYS A 31 -0.17 2.44 11.23
CA LYS A 31 0.62 3.44 10.51
C LYS A 31 -0.15 4.01 9.34
N HIS A 32 0.04 5.30 9.07
CA HIS A 32 -0.49 5.95 7.87
C HIS A 32 0.11 5.31 6.62
N LEU A 33 -0.70 5.16 5.56
CA LEU A 33 -0.26 4.51 4.32
C LEU A 33 0.97 5.18 3.68
N TYR A 34 1.11 6.49 3.83
CA TYR A 34 2.26 7.25 3.32
C TYR A 34 3.57 6.92 4.04
N ASP A 35 3.49 6.70 5.35
CA ASP A 35 4.62 6.32 6.21
C ASP A 35 4.91 4.81 6.19
N ALA A 36 3.98 4.00 5.69
CA ALA A 36 4.15 2.57 5.59
C ALA A 36 5.20 2.20 4.53
N PRO A 37 6.06 1.19 4.78
CA PRO A 37 6.97 0.67 3.75
C PRO A 37 6.17 -0.07 2.66
N LEU A 38 6.75 -0.19 1.45
CA LEU A 38 6.09 -0.81 0.29
C LEU A 38 5.57 -2.23 0.61
N GLN A 39 6.35 -3.01 1.36
CA GLN A 39 5.97 -4.37 1.75
C GLN A 39 4.69 -4.42 2.59
N GLU A 40 4.45 -3.43 3.45
CA GLU A 40 3.21 -3.37 4.25
C GLU A 40 2.01 -3.00 3.38
N LEU A 41 2.19 -2.08 2.44
CA LEU A 41 1.15 -1.73 1.46
C LEU A 41 0.78 -2.93 0.57
N GLU A 42 1.77 -3.71 0.15
CA GLU A 42 1.54 -4.94 -0.61
C GLU A 42 0.79 -6.00 0.20
N LYS A 43 1.08 -6.14 1.50
CA LYS A 43 0.31 -7.06 2.37
C LYS A 43 -1.16 -6.66 2.47
N GLU A 44 -1.44 -5.37 2.69
CA GLU A 44 -2.83 -4.90 2.76
C GLU A 44 -3.55 -5.08 1.42
N TYR A 45 -2.85 -4.83 0.31
CA TYR A 45 -3.39 -5.06 -1.03
C TYR A 45 -3.69 -6.55 -1.29
N ILE A 46 -2.80 -7.46 -0.86
CA ILE A 46 -3.03 -8.90 -0.94
C ILE A 46 -4.25 -9.32 -0.09
N LYS A 47 -4.48 -8.70 1.08
CA LYS A 47 -5.68 -8.96 1.89
C LYS A 47 -6.98 -8.59 1.15
N ILE A 48 -6.98 -7.44 0.46
CA ILE A 48 -8.10 -7.02 -0.41
C ILE A 48 -8.31 -8.06 -1.54
N LEU A 49 -7.24 -8.42 -2.25
CA LEU A 49 -7.33 -9.38 -3.36
C LEU A 49 -7.86 -10.75 -2.93
N ASN A 50 -7.49 -11.18 -1.72
CA ASN A 50 -7.94 -12.45 -1.14
C ASN A 50 -9.36 -12.37 -0.55
N GLY A 51 -10.07 -11.26 -0.69
CA GLY A 51 -11.44 -11.10 -0.21
C GLY A 51 -11.59 -11.16 1.31
N LYS A 52 -10.49 -11.02 2.07
CA LYS A 52 -10.56 -10.82 3.52
C LYS A 52 -10.89 -9.36 3.79
N ASN A 53 -12.16 -9.02 3.59
CA ASN A 53 -12.72 -7.81 4.19
C ASN A 53 -12.66 -7.99 5.72
N PHE A 54 -12.09 -7.00 6.40
CA PHE A 54 -12.22 -6.84 7.85
C PHE A 54 -13.65 -6.42 8.21
#